data_AF-A0A3D8T1Y3-F1
#
_entry.id   AF-A0A3D8T1Y3-F1
#
_cell.length_a   1.000
_cell.length_b   1.000
_cell.length_c   1.000
_cell.angle_alpha   90.00
_cell.angle_beta   90.00
_cell.angle_gamma   90.00
#
_symmetry.space_group_name_H-M   'P 1'
#
loop_
_entity.id
_entity.type
_entity.pdbx_description
1 polymer ?
#
loop_
_entity_poly.entity_id
_entity_poly.type
_entity_poly.pdbx_seq_one_letter_code
_entity_poly.pdbx_strand_id
1 'polypeptide(L)'
;MKVLTCLLSLAVIADYVHATIWQNDQTRITDYPVTVINPSQYELQTYAPNATELSYKGRWDSKYISCAPGLKFGFTGEYVAITFGPYTTNATLIGYRIDGQDWQFTNVTANATHLLVSPSTAGINVTTPITPSTFELRVTNWAYGIQIASVSVSKGQRIIRIPNFDRTIEVIGDSLSAGQYATLEGLASYAYGLGAGLGNTEYTITAYPGICLFDKRCYGNLRGMFYQWYYASDVSGRAIDIYGDNPELWDFSKQPAADIVLINLGTNDANSVNNVTTSGYVSQYTKLIEGVHTVYPNAQIILLSLWEGFGAVGNTYEQAKAFVPEIYGIYEYFNSKEYLDQPVLYDHATNSTYISEHPTKPFVSYFNTTGLMQHNDIGPQYHPTDVGHVKVASHLIQYIKIKFGWILYATGPEVQHDTLYWNDMANY
;
A
#
# COMPACT_ATOMS: atom_id res chain seq x y z
N MET A 1 -13.97 -20.41 -68.71
CA MET A 1 -12.71 -19.67 -68.98
C MET A 1 -13.07 -18.19 -68.98
N LYS A 2 -12.70 -17.31 -68.05
CA LYS A 2 -11.59 -17.26 -67.09
C LYS A 2 -12.09 -16.64 -65.77
N VAL A 3 -11.46 -17.09 -64.70
CA VAL A 3 -11.49 -16.56 -63.34
C VAL A 3 -10.97 -15.11 -63.31
N LEU A 4 -11.60 -14.23 -62.53
CA LEU A 4 -10.89 -13.11 -61.90
C LEU A 4 -11.45 -12.86 -60.50
N THR A 5 -10.66 -13.27 -59.52
CA THR A 5 -10.76 -12.97 -58.10
C THR A 5 -10.06 -11.63 -57.84
N CYS A 6 -10.66 -10.73 -57.05
CA CYS A 6 -9.95 -9.72 -56.24
C CYS A 6 -10.98 -9.14 -55.24
N LEU A 7 -11.01 -9.60 -53.99
CA LEU A 7 -10.31 -8.97 -52.85
C LEU A 7 -10.67 -7.49 -52.68
N LEU A 8 -11.79 -7.24 -51.97
CA LEU A 8 -11.98 -6.00 -51.21
C LEU A 8 -11.75 -6.34 -49.74
N SER A 9 -10.53 -6.03 -49.31
CA SER A 9 -10.09 -5.98 -47.93
C SER A 9 -10.90 -4.97 -47.14
N LEU A 10 -11.68 -5.43 -46.15
CA LEU A 10 -12.13 -4.59 -45.05
C LEU A 10 -10.90 -4.20 -44.22
N ALA A 11 -10.35 -3.02 -44.46
CA ALA A 11 -9.51 -2.35 -43.50
C ALA A 11 -10.43 -1.77 -42.41
N VAL A 12 -10.61 -2.52 -41.32
CA VAL A 12 -11.12 -1.94 -40.07
C VAL A 12 -9.97 -1.11 -39.51
N ILE A 13 -10.03 0.19 -39.73
CA ILE A 13 -9.23 1.15 -38.98
C ILE A 13 -9.78 1.09 -37.55
N ALA A 14 -9.01 0.49 -36.65
CA ALA A 14 -9.25 0.62 -35.23
C ALA A 14 -8.91 2.05 -34.84
N ASP A 15 -9.89 2.94 -34.89
CA ASP A 15 -9.80 4.21 -34.18
C ASP A 15 -9.74 3.87 -32.69
N TYR A 16 -8.56 4.03 -32.09
CA TYR A 16 -8.42 4.03 -30.65
C TYR A 16 -9.21 5.22 -30.13
N VAL A 17 -10.42 4.96 -29.61
CA VAL A 17 -11.20 5.97 -28.90
C VAL A 17 -10.42 6.32 -27.63
N HIS A 18 -9.64 7.40 -27.67
CA HIS A 18 -9.10 8.03 -26.48
C HIS A 18 -10.28 8.71 -25.77
N ALA A 19 -10.79 8.10 -24.70
CA ALA A 19 -11.78 8.73 -23.85
C ALA A 19 -11.07 9.71 -22.92
N THR A 20 -11.34 11.01 -23.05
CA THR A 20 -10.93 12.03 -22.08
C THR A 20 -11.83 11.90 -20.86
N ILE A 21 -11.26 11.50 -19.71
CA ILE A 21 -11.98 11.54 -18.43
C ILE A 21 -11.94 12.99 -17.96
N TRP A 22 -13.10 13.63 -17.88
CA TRP A 22 -13.24 14.97 -17.33
C TRP A 22 -13.65 14.90 -15.87
N GLN A 23 -13.01 15.71 -15.04
CA GLN A 23 -13.31 15.85 -13.62
C GLN A 23 -13.29 17.34 -13.25
N ASN A 24 -14.48 17.92 -13.01
CA ASN A 24 -14.68 19.37 -12.80
C ASN A 24 -14.00 20.24 -13.88
N ASP A 25 -14.27 19.96 -15.15
CA ASP A 25 -13.68 20.69 -16.29
C ASP A 25 -12.14 20.63 -16.38
N GLN A 26 -11.52 19.66 -15.70
CA GLN A 26 -10.12 19.29 -15.91
C GLN A 26 -10.04 17.93 -16.60
N THR A 27 -9.20 17.83 -17.62
CA THR A 27 -8.84 16.53 -18.18
C THR A 27 -7.98 15.80 -17.17
N ARG A 28 -8.45 14.64 -16.70
CA ARG A 28 -7.64 13.76 -15.87
C ARG A 28 -6.41 13.34 -16.66
N ILE A 29 -5.24 13.54 -16.08
CA ILE A 29 -3.98 13.09 -16.69
C ILE A 29 -3.99 11.56 -16.63
N THR A 30 -4.08 10.94 -17.81
CA THR A 30 -3.87 9.49 -17.96
C THR A 30 -2.58 9.17 -18.71
N ASP A 31 -1.97 10.19 -19.33
CA ASP A 31 -0.71 10.10 -20.06
C ASP A 31 0.40 10.80 -19.25
N TYR A 32 1.19 9.99 -18.56
CA TYR A 32 2.32 10.48 -17.76
C TYR A 32 3.59 10.64 -18.60
N PRO A 33 4.50 11.56 -18.22
CA PRO A 33 5.76 11.76 -18.94
C PRO A 33 6.58 10.49 -19.08
N VAL A 34 7.18 10.30 -20.27
CA VAL A 34 8.16 9.24 -20.51
C VAL A 34 9.49 9.66 -19.90
N THR A 35 9.95 8.91 -18.90
CA THR A 35 11.16 9.21 -18.14
C THR A 35 12.35 8.33 -18.51
N VAL A 36 12.20 7.39 -19.45
CA VAL A 36 13.29 6.52 -19.91
C VAL A 36 14.39 7.35 -20.58
N ILE A 37 15.65 7.10 -20.19
CA ILE A 37 16.82 7.75 -20.77
C ILE A 37 17.86 6.71 -21.21
N ASN A 38 18.75 7.14 -22.12
CA ASN A 38 20.01 6.44 -22.34
C ASN A 38 21.05 6.94 -21.33
N PRO A 39 21.45 6.13 -20.32
CA PRO A 39 22.35 6.61 -19.27
C PRO A 39 23.75 6.98 -19.78
N SER A 40 24.18 6.51 -20.97
CA SER A 40 25.47 6.91 -21.54
C SER A 40 25.54 8.37 -21.99
N GLN A 41 24.40 9.06 -22.06
CA GLN A 41 24.31 10.48 -22.35
C GLN A 41 24.50 11.37 -21.10
N TYR A 42 24.71 10.76 -19.93
CA TYR A 42 24.81 11.44 -18.64
C TYR A 42 26.10 11.04 -17.92
N GLU A 43 26.72 11.99 -17.21
CA GLU A 43 27.79 11.69 -16.27
C GLU A 43 27.20 11.32 -14.91
N LEU A 44 27.00 10.02 -14.69
CA LEU A 44 26.35 9.49 -13.49
C LEU A 44 27.33 8.80 -12.54
N GLN A 45 27.05 8.94 -11.24
CA GLN A 45 27.59 8.11 -10.18
C GLN A 45 26.50 7.16 -9.69
N THR A 46 26.76 5.86 -9.81
CA THR A 46 25.77 4.79 -9.59
C THR A 46 26.04 4.04 -8.30
N TYR A 47 24.97 3.77 -7.56
CA TYR A 47 24.93 3.04 -6.31
C TYR A 47 24.16 1.73 -6.53
N ALA A 48 24.74 0.64 -6.05
CA ALA A 48 24.13 -0.68 -6.05
C ALA A 48 22.87 -0.69 -5.17
N PRO A 49 21.92 -1.64 -5.37
CA PRO A 49 20.68 -1.66 -4.61
C PRO A 49 20.90 -2.04 -3.13
N ASN A 50 22.07 -2.58 -2.79
CA ASN A 50 22.49 -2.83 -1.42
C ASN A 50 23.19 -1.63 -0.74
N ALA A 51 23.21 -0.44 -1.38
CA ALA A 51 23.81 0.75 -0.80
C ALA A 51 23.13 1.14 0.51
N THR A 52 23.94 1.36 1.54
CA THR A 52 23.47 1.61 2.92
C THR A 52 22.68 2.91 3.07
N GLU A 53 22.86 3.83 2.13
CA GLU A 53 22.20 5.12 2.03
C GLU A 53 20.72 5.00 1.62
N LEU A 54 20.34 3.89 0.98
CA LEU A 54 18.97 3.66 0.53
C LEU A 54 18.08 3.20 1.70
N SER A 55 17.00 3.94 1.95
CA SER A 55 15.96 3.53 2.90
C SER A 55 14.79 2.92 2.14
N TYR A 56 14.80 1.60 2.04
CA TYR A 56 13.67 0.80 1.58
C TYR A 56 12.50 0.89 2.58
N LYS A 57 11.32 1.25 2.09
CA LYS A 57 10.08 1.39 2.88
C LYS A 57 9.12 0.27 2.49
N GLY A 58 8.50 -0.37 3.48
CA GLY A 58 7.75 -1.59 3.27
C GLY A 58 8.66 -2.81 3.09
N ARG A 59 8.07 -3.94 2.68
CA ARG A 59 8.78 -5.22 2.56
C ARG A 59 9.46 -5.35 1.20
N TRP A 60 10.73 -5.70 1.24
CA TRP A 60 11.58 -5.95 0.07
C TRP A 60 12.37 -7.23 0.31
N ASP A 61 12.33 -8.16 -0.64
CA ASP A 61 13.11 -9.38 -0.55
C ASP A 61 14.61 -9.15 -0.84
N SER A 62 15.41 -10.20 -0.69
CA SER A 62 16.86 -10.19 -0.94
C SER A 62 17.24 -9.88 -2.39
N LYS A 63 16.30 -9.92 -3.34
CA LYS A 63 16.49 -9.53 -4.75
C LYS A 63 16.11 -8.06 -5.01
N TYR A 64 15.74 -7.31 -3.97
CA TYR A 64 15.24 -5.93 -4.04
C TYR A 64 13.98 -5.81 -4.88
N ILE A 65 13.05 -6.74 -4.68
CA ILE A 65 11.75 -6.78 -5.34
C ILE A 65 10.63 -6.51 -4.34
N SER A 66 9.60 -5.77 -4.77
CA SER A 66 8.38 -5.51 -3.98
C SER A 66 7.19 -5.03 -4.85
N CYS A 67 5.96 -5.10 -4.32
CA CYS A 67 4.70 -4.73 -5.01
C CYS A 67 3.88 -3.58 -4.38
N ALA A 68 4.07 -3.27 -3.09
CA ALA A 68 3.61 -2.00 -2.50
C ALA A 68 4.75 -1.18 -1.85
N PRO A 69 5.94 -1.08 -2.48
CA PRO A 69 7.08 -0.50 -1.81
C PRO A 69 7.08 1.02 -1.77
N GLY A 70 7.91 1.55 -0.87
CA GLY A 70 8.57 2.82 -1.07
C GLY A 70 10.10 2.72 -1.09
N LEU A 71 10.73 3.74 -1.66
CA LEU A 71 12.16 3.98 -1.60
C LEU A 71 12.38 5.45 -1.23
N LYS A 72 13.22 5.71 -0.21
CA LYS A 72 13.53 7.06 0.25
C LYS A 72 15.02 7.23 0.52
N PHE A 73 15.58 8.36 0.12
CA PHE A 73 16.96 8.73 0.44
C PHE A 73 17.16 10.23 0.27
N GLY A 74 18.19 10.77 0.91
CA GLY A 74 18.66 12.13 0.66
C GLY A 74 19.59 12.14 -0.54
N PHE A 75 19.71 13.25 -1.24
CA PHE A 75 20.64 13.39 -2.35
C PHE A 75 21.23 14.81 -2.44
N THR A 76 22.34 14.93 -3.15
CA THR A 76 22.92 16.21 -3.56
C THR A 76 22.88 16.34 -5.08
N GLY A 77 22.94 17.58 -5.58
CA GLY A 77 22.84 17.88 -7.00
C GLY A 77 21.39 17.89 -7.50
N GLU A 78 21.23 17.82 -8.82
CA GLU A 78 19.97 18.12 -9.49
C GLU A 78 19.40 16.93 -10.27
N TYR A 79 20.06 15.77 -10.20
CA TYR A 79 19.68 14.58 -10.96
C TYR A 79 19.53 13.36 -10.06
N VAL A 80 18.43 12.64 -10.23
CA VAL A 80 18.19 11.31 -9.66
C VAL A 80 17.64 10.42 -10.76
N ALA A 81 18.32 9.32 -11.03
CA ALA A 81 17.88 8.28 -11.95
C ALA A 81 17.82 6.93 -11.24
N ILE A 82 16.83 6.11 -11.61
CA ILE A 82 16.67 4.75 -11.09
C ILE A 82 16.67 3.78 -12.26
N THR A 83 17.49 2.73 -12.15
CA THR A 83 17.46 1.60 -13.08
C THR A 83 16.61 0.49 -12.47
N PHE A 84 15.60 0.07 -13.20
CA PHE A 84 14.72 -1.02 -12.81
C PHE A 84 15.23 -2.36 -13.34
N GLY A 85 15.17 -3.40 -12.52
CA GLY A 85 15.64 -4.74 -12.86
C GLY A 85 14.66 -5.55 -13.74
N PRO A 86 15.06 -6.77 -14.14
CA PRO A 86 14.25 -7.63 -15.01
C PRO A 86 12.97 -8.15 -14.36
N TYR A 87 12.87 -8.15 -13.03
CA TYR A 87 11.67 -8.62 -12.32
C TYR A 87 10.61 -7.52 -12.11
N THR A 88 10.80 -6.34 -12.73
CA THR A 88 9.79 -5.28 -12.76
C THR A 88 8.67 -5.64 -13.74
N THR A 89 7.41 -5.44 -13.36
CA THR A 89 6.29 -5.48 -14.31
C THR A 89 6.35 -4.25 -15.20
N ASN A 90 6.38 -4.42 -16.53
CA ASN A 90 6.31 -3.29 -17.45
C ASN A 90 5.01 -2.50 -17.26
N ALA A 91 5.10 -1.18 -17.42
CA ALA A 91 4.00 -0.24 -17.20
C ALA A 91 3.50 -0.18 -15.75
N THR A 92 4.32 -0.56 -14.77
CA THR A 92 4.03 -0.25 -13.37
C THR A 92 4.05 1.26 -13.17
N LEU A 93 2.96 1.82 -12.66
CA LEU A 93 2.89 3.22 -12.30
C LEU A 93 3.57 3.44 -10.95
N ILE A 94 4.49 4.41 -10.92
CA ILE A 94 5.08 4.93 -9.68
C ILE A 94 4.66 6.38 -9.47
N GLY A 95 4.48 6.75 -8.21
CA GLY A 95 4.52 8.13 -7.76
C GLY A 95 5.92 8.42 -7.21
N TYR A 96 6.49 9.58 -7.54
CA TYR A 96 7.74 10.06 -6.98
C TYR A 96 7.68 11.56 -6.70
N ARG A 97 8.48 12.02 -5.74
CA ARG A 97 8.54 13.44 -5.37
C ARG A 97 9.85 13.79 -4.71
N ILE A 98 10.07 15.10 -4.56
CA ILE A 98 11.15 15.65 -3.75
C ILE A 98 10.60 16.49 -2.61
N ASP A 99 11.21 16.39 -1.43
CA ASP A 99 11.00 17.31 -0.29
C ASP A 99 9.54 17.52 0.15
N GLY A 100 8.68 16.53 -0.13
CA GLY A 100 7.25 16.59 0.19
C GLY A 100 6.38 17.39 -0.79
N GLN A 101 6.94 17.83 -1.93
CA GLN A 101 6.18 18.40 -3.04
C GLN A 101 5.14 17.44 -3.58
N ASP A 102 4.27 17.95 -4.47
CA ASP A 102 3.24 17.16 -5.13
C ASP A 102 3.82 15.95 -5.86
N TRP A 103 3.09 14.85 -5.84
CA TRP A 103 3.47 13.62 -6.53
C TRP A 103 3.57 13.85 -8.03
N GLN A 104 4.64 13.34 -8.60
CA GLN A 104 4.84 13.17 -10.04
C GLN A 104 4.71 11.70 -10.37
N PHE A 105 4.29 11.39 -11.60
CA PHE A 105 3.97 10.02 -11.99
C PHE A 105 4.65 9.64 -13.29
N THR A 106 4.98 8.35 -13.43
CA THR A 106 5.51 7.78 -14.67
C THR A 106 5.34 6.27 -14.67
N ASN A 107 5.16 5.69 -15.86
CA ASN A 107 5.13 4.25 -16.06
C ASN A 107 6.56 3.72 -16.23
N VAL A 108 6.97 2.78 -15.38
CA VAL A 108 8.33 2.23 -15.41
C VAL A 108 8.44 0.98 -16.28
N THR A 109 9.62 0.78 -16.85
CA THR A 109 9.94 -0.32 -17.76
C THR A 109 11.05 -1.18 -17.16
N ALA A 110 10.90 -2.51 -17.26
CA ALA A 110 11.92 -3.46 -16.84
C ALA A 110 13.22 -3.27 -17.63
N ASN A 111 14.36 -3.42 -16.95
CA ASN A 111 15.70 -3.23 -17.52
C ASN A 111 15.97 -1.83 -18.10
N ALA A 112 15.18 -0.81 -17.74
CA ALA A 112 15.36 0.56 -18.20
C ALA A 112 15.85 1.50 -17.08
N THR A 113 16.55 2.56 -17.47
CA THR A 113 16.92 3.66 -16.56
C THR A 113 15.96 4.82 -16.77
N HIS A 114 15.33 5.26 -15.69
CA HIS A 114 14.39 6.37 -15.67
C HIS A 114 15.02 7.57 -14.96
N LEU A 115 15.01 8.73 -15.61
CA LEU A 115 15.37 10.00 -15.00
C LEU A 115 14.15 10.61 -14.31
N LEU A 116 14.18 10.67 -12.98
CA LEU A 116 13.03 11.07 -12.16
C LEU A 116 13.20 12.49 -11.59
N VAL A 117 14.43 12.93 -11.36
CA VAL A 117 14.73 14.30 -10.95
C VAL A 117 15.71 14.91 -11.95
N SER A 118 15.44 16.14 -12.37
CA SER A 118 16.29 16.95 -13.24
C SER A 118 16.23 18.42 -12.79
N PRO A 119 17.03 19.32 -13.40
CA PRO A 119 16.97 20.76 -13.12
C PRO A 119 15.59 21.41 -13.36
N SER A 120 14.70 20.76 -14.13
CA SER A 120 13.34 21.23 -14.39
C SER A 120 12.30 20.67 -13.41
N THR A 121 12.67 19.75 -12.54
CA THR A 121 11.75 19.19 -11.53
C THR A 121 11.37 20.25 -10.51
N ALA A 122 10.08 20.41 -10.23
CA ALA A 122 9.60 21.37 -9.23
C ALA A 122 10.20 21.08 -7.85
N GLY A 123 10.73 22.11 -7.20
CA GLY A 123 11.47 22.01 -5.92
C GLY A 123 12.99 21.92 -6.06
N ILE A 124 13.51 21.70 -7.28
CA ILE A 124 14.94 21.84 -7.60
C ILE A 124 15.25 23.31 -7.93
N ASN A 125 16.50 23.74 -7.65
CA ASN A 125 17.01 25.08 -7.96
C ASN A 125 16.20 26.24 -7.35
N VAL A 126 15.61 26.00 -6.18
CA VAL A 126 14.91 27.02 -5.39
C VAL A 126 15.86 27.80 -4.50
N THR A 127 15.48 29.03 -4.14
CA THR A 127 16.33 29.95 -3.35
C THR A 127 16.62 29.45 -1.93
N THR A 128 15.71 28.69 -1.33
CA THR A 128 15.81 28.20 0.06
C THR A 128 15.47 26.71 0.14
N PRO A 129 16.34 25.81 -0.36
CA PRO A 129 16.06 24.39 -0.41
C PRO A 129 16.17 23.75 0.98
N ILE A 130 15.38 22.70 1.21
CA ILE A 130 15.59 21.79 2.34
C ILE A 130 16.88 21.02 2.07
N THR A 131 17.77 20.92 3.07
CA THR A 131 19.07 20.24 2.92
C THR A 131 19.25 19.15 3.99
N PRO A 132 19.58 17.91 3.60
CA PRO A 132 19.66 17.42 2.22
C PRO A 132 18.26 17.36 1.56
N SER A 133 18.20 17.56 0.24
CA SER A 133 16.97 17.24 -0.50
C SER A 133 16.71 15.74 -0.40
N THR A 134 15.44 15.39 -0.33
CA THR A 134 14.96 14.02 -0.15
C THR A 134 14.18 13.59 -1.38
N PHE A 135 14.48 12.40 -1.88
CA PHE A 135 13.70 11.74 -2.91
C PHE A 135 12.83 10.67 -2.25
N GLU A 136 11.57 10.59 -2.67
CA GLU A 136 10.65 9.52 -2.30
C GLU A 136 10.00 8.93 -3.56
N LEU A 137 9.92 7.61 -3.62
CA LEU A 137 9.17 6.85 -4.62
C LEU A 137 8.22 5.89 -3.91
N ARG A 138 7.02 5.71 -4.48
CA ARG A 138 6.02 4.72 -4.10
C ARG A 138 5.46 4.05 -5.35
N VAL A 139 5.27 2.73 -5.31
CA VAL A 139 4.48 2.05 -6.34
C VAL A 139 3.01 2.32 -6.06
N THR A 140 2.28 2.78 -7.07
CA THR A 140 0.85 3.01 -6.92
C THR A 140 0.09 1.71 -7.13
N ASN A 141 0.51 0.90 -8.12
CA ASN A 141 -0.30 -0.21 -8.57
C ASN A 141 -0.33 -1.39 -7.60
N TRP A 142 -1.53 -1.88 -7.29
CA TRP A 142 -1.67 -3.17 -6.60
C TRP A 142 -1.33 -4.32 -7.57
N ALA A 143 -0.73 -5.39 -7.06
CA ALA A 143 -0.28 -6.59 -7.79
C ALA A 143 0.83 -6.38 -8.85
N TYR A 144 1.31 -5.15 -9.07
CA TYR A 144 2.45 -4.88 -9.95
C TYR A 144 3.67 -4.61 -9.07
N GLY A 145 4.83 -5.13 -9.47
CA GLY A 145 6.04 -4.99 -8.66
C GLY A 145 7.19 -4.41 -9.43
N ILE A 146 8.10 -3.78 -8.68
CA ILE A 146 9.36 -3.24 -9.19
C ILE A 146 10.54 -3.99 -8.59
N GLN A 147 11.64 -3.98 -9.32
CA GLN A 147 12.96 -4.34 -8.82
C GLN A 147 13.90 -3.14 -8.94
N ILE A 148 14.58 -2.77 -7.86
CA ILE A 148 15.64 -1.75 -7.93
C ILE A 148 16.94 -2.44 -8.34
N ALA A 149 17.48 -2.07 -9.52
CA ALA A 149 18.78 -2.53 -9.98
C ALA A 149 19.90 -1.57 -9.59
N SER A 150 19.65 -0.25 -9.63
CA SER A 150 20.58 0.75 -9.12
C SER A 150 19.94 2.13 -8.99
N VAL A 151 20.54 2.99 -8.17
CA VAL A 151 20.21 4.42 -8.07
C VAL A 151 21.41 5.24 -8.53
N SER A 152 21.19 6.29 -9.31
CA SER A 152 22.25 7.15 -9.83
C SER A 152 21.96 8.62 -9.58
N VAL A 153 23.02 9.38 -9.28
CA VAL A 153 23.02 10.85 -9.21
C VAL A 153 24.11 11.39 -10.13
N SER A 154 24.19 12.70 -10.33
CA SER A 154 25.30 13.28 -11.12
C SER A 154 26.66 12.90 -10.54
N LYS A 155 27.66 12.74 -11.40
CA LYS A 155 29.04 12.46 -10.99
C LYS A 155 29.54 13.49 -9.98
N GLY A 156 30.14 13.02 -8.88
CA GLY A 156 30.61 13.86 -7.78
C GLY A 156 29.52 14.25 -6.77
N GLN A 157 28.26 13.89 -7.02
CA GLN A 157 27.17 14.00 -6.06
C GLN A 157 26.97 12.68 -5.31
N ARG A 158 26.16 12.73 -4.25
CA ARG A 158 25.95 11.57 -3.38
C ARG A 158 24.50 11.38 -2.98
N ILE A 159 24.14 10.13 -2.74
CA ILE A 159 22.96 9.78 -1.95
C ILE A 159 23.34 9.76 -0.47
N ILE A 160 22.36 9.97 0.41
CA ILE A 160 22.52 10.19 1.85
C ILE A 160 21.47 9.37 2.57
N ARG A 161 21.87 8.63 3.61
CA ARG A 161 20.94 7.92 4.48
C ARG A 161 20.05 8.91 5.22
N ILE A 162 18.74 8.71 5.15
CA ILE A 162 17.76 9.44 5.96
C ILE A 162 17.39 8.58 7.18
N PRO A 163 17.40 9.13 8.40
CA PRO A 163 16.94 8.41 9.58
C PRO A 163 15.47 8.03 9.46
N ASN A 164 15.09 6.93 10.09
CA ASN A 164 13.68 6.60 10.25
C ASN A 164 13.05 7.55 11.27
N PHE A 165 11.74 7.75 11.16
CA PHE A 165 10.97 8.36 12.24
C PHE A 165 10.82 7.40 13.43
N ASP A 166 10.58 7.97 14.60
CA ASP A 166 10.45 7.21 15.86
C ASP A 166 9.10 6.47 15.98
N ARG A 167 8.10 6.87 15.20
CA ARG A 167 6.78 6.25 15.18
C ARG A 167 6.65 5.32 13.98
N THR A 168 6.07 4.15 14.18
CA THR A 168 5.85 3.18 13.10
C THR A 168 4.43 2.60 13.14
N ILE A 169 3.78 2.54 11.97
CA ILE A 169 2.50 1.84 11.79
C ILE A 169 2.61 0.75 10.72
N GLU A 170 2.06 -0.43 10.99
CA GLU A 170 1.89 -1.48 9.97
C GLU A 170 0.40 -1.69 9.69
N VAL A 171 0.00 -1.64 8.42
CA VAL A 171 -1.36 -1.97 7.99
C VAL A 171 -1.33 -3.35 7.36
N ILE A 172 -2.08 -4.28 7.93
CA ILE A 172 -2.30 -5.64 7.41
C ILE A 172 -3.71 -5.69 6.83
N GLY A 173 -3.85 -6.02 5.55
CA GLY A 173 -5.18 -6.03 4.94
C GLY A 173 -5.33 -6.72 3.59
N ASP A 174 -6.47 -6.47 2.96
CA ASP A 174 -6.83 -7.01 1.65
C ASP A 174 -6.92 -5.91 0.58
N SER A 175 -7.77 -6.09 -0.44
CA SER A 175 -7.99 -5.12 -1.51
C SER A 175 -8.41 -3.74 -1.02
N LEU A 176 -9.18 -3.68 0.07
CA LEU A 176 -9.64 -2.42 0.64
C LEU A 176 -8.46 -1.60 1.18
N SER A 177 -7.46 -2.27 1.73
CA SER A 177 -6.26 -1.64 2.28
C SER A 177 -5.21 -1.37 1.21
N ALA A 178 -5.18 -2.18 0.16
CA ALA A 178 -4.32 -1.97 -1.00
C ALA A 178 -4.78 -0.82 -1.92
N GLY A 179 -6.01 -0.31 -1.72
CA GLY A 179 -6.60 0.75 -2.55
C GLY A 179 -7.09 0.24 -3.91
N GLN A 180 -7.44 -1.03 -4.05
CA GLN A 180 -7.92 -1.57 -5.32
C GLN A 180 -9.10 -0.74 -5.84
N TYR A 181 -9.00 -0.29 -7.11
CA TYR A 181 -9.94 0.59 -7.82
C TYR A 181 -9.99 2.06 -7.39
N ALA A 182 -9.20 2.48 -6.40
CA ALA A 182 -8.97 3.89 -6.15
C ALA A 182 -8.19 4.53 -7.30
N THR A 183 -8.32 5.84 -7.50
CA THR A 183 -7.78 6.57 -8.66
C THR A 183 -6.28 6.35 -8.88
N LEU A 184 -5.52 6.24 -7.80
CA LEU A 184 -4.07 5.95 -7.79
C LEU A 184 -3.74 4.75 -6.91
N GLU A 185 -4.71 3.86 -6.78
CA GLU A 185 -4.57 2.59 -6.07
C GLU A 185 -3.93 2.74 -4.68
N GLY A 186 -2.73 2.19 -4.47
CA GLY A 186 -2.02 2.26 -3.19
C GLY A 186 -1.79 3.68 -2.67
N LEU A 187 -1.53 4.65 -3.55
CA LEU A 187 -1.34 6.07 -3.17
C LEU A 187 -2.64 6.83 -2.91
N ALA A 188 -3.79 6.28 -3.30
CA ALA A 188 -5.11 6.83 -2.95
C ALA A 188 -5.77 6.02 -1.80
N SER A 189 -5.12 4.95 -1.34
CA SER A 189 -5.66 4.08 -0.29
C SER A 189 -5.75 4.80 1.06
N TYR A 190 -6.70 4.37 1.88
CA TYR A 190 -6.81 4.85 3.26
C TYR A 190 -5.58 4.47 4.09
N ALA A 191 -4.92 3.36 3.76
CA ALA A 191 -3.74 2.86 4.45
C ALA A 191 -2.53 3.79 4.26
N TYR A 192 -2.31 4.23 3.01
CA TYR A 192 -1.31 5.27 2.73
C TYR A 192 -1.72 6.61 3.34
N GLY A 193 -2.98 7.02 3.18
CA GLY A 193 -3.51 8.25 3.77
C GLY A 193 -3.33 8.32 5.29
N LEU A 194 -3.48 7.20 5.98
CA LEU A 194 -3.23 7.07 7.41
C LEU A 194 -1.75 7.27 7.73
N GLY A 195 -0.86 6.49 7.10
CA GLY A 195 0.58 6.54 7.38
C GLY A 195 1.18 7.92 7.08
N ALA A 196 0.94 8.43 5.88
CA ALA A 196 1.43 9.74 5.46
C ALA A 196 0.74 10.90 6.21
N GLY A 197 -0.57 10.79 6.48
CA GLY A 197 -1.37 11.84 7.12
C GLY A 197 -1.09 12.03 8.62
N LEU A 198 -0.50 11.05 9.30
CA LEU A 198 0.00 11.23 10.67
C LEU A 198 1.23 12.15 10.70
N GLY A 199 2.05 12.12 9.64
CA GLY A 199 3.33 12.81 9.54
C GLY A 199 4.37 12.24 10.51
N ASN A 200 5.66 12.43 10.20
CA ASN A 200 6.80 11.92 10.98
C ASN A 200 6.57 10.50 11.53
N THR A 201 6.07 9.61 10.68
CA THR A 201 5.67 8.25 11.02
C THR A 201 6.14 7.35 9.88
N GLU A 202 6.89 6.30 10.20
CA GLU A 202 7.18 5.20 9.29
C GLU A 202 5.94 4.34 9.11
N TYR A 203 5.76 3.83 7.89
CA TYR A 203 4.62 2.95 7.63
C TYR A 203 4.92 1.88 6.60
N THR A 204 4.35 0.70 6.84
CA THR A 204 4.37 -0.46 5.95
C THR A 204 2.93 -0.89 5.70
N ILE A 205 2.61 -1.15 4.43
CA ILE A 205 1.30 -1.65 4.00
C ILE A 205 1.51 -3.05 3.45
N THR A 206 1.06 -4.05 4.20
CA THR A 206 1.04 -5.46 3.80
C THR A 206 -0.39 -5.82 3.48
N ALA A 207 -0.81 -5.45 2.27
CA ALA A 207 -2.17 -5.64 1.81
C ALA A 207 -2.21 -6.19 0.39
N TYR A 208 -3.04 -7.21 0.18
CA TYR A 208 -3.11 -7.90 -1.11
C TYR A 208 -4.56 -8.11 -1.56
N PRO A 209 -4.92 -7.67 -2.78
CA PRO A 209 -6.26 -7.85 -3.29
C PRO A 209 -6.75 -9.31 -3.32
N GLY A 210 -7.99 -9.52 -2.85
CA GLY A 210 -8.63 -10.84 -2.83
C GLY A 210 -8.06 -11.84 -1.81
N ILE A 211 -7.07 -11.46 -1.00
CA ILE A 211 -6.51 -12.36 0.01
C ILE A 211 -7.52 -12.57 1.15
N CYS A 212 -7.69 -13.82 1.57
CA CYS A 212 -8.40 -14.13 2.81
C CYS A 212 -7.45 -13.98 3.99
N LEU A 213 -7.97 -13.72 5.19
CA LEU A 213 -7.22 -13.92 6.41
C LEU A 213 -6.82 -15.39 6.56
N PHE A 214 -7.82 -16.28 6.41
CA PHE A 214 -7.63 -17.71 6.56
C PHE A 214 -6.67 -18.23 5.50
N ASP A 215 -5.65 -18.98 5.93
CA ASP A 215 -4.66 -19.57 5.03
C ASP A 215 -5.28 -20.63 4.14
N LYS A 216 -5.64 -20.19 2.94
CA LYS A 216 -6.11 -21.00 1.83
C LYS A 216 -5.98 -20.21 0.54
N ARG A 217 -6.29 -20.88 -0.57
CA ARG A 217 -6.45 -20.20 -1.86
C ARG A 217 -7.71 -19.35 -1.88
N CYS A 218 -7.58 -18.03 -2.07
CA CYS A 218 -8.69 -17.09 -2.23
C CYS A 218 -8.43 -16.15 -3.41
N TYR A 219 -9.37 -16.09 -4.35
CA TYR A 219 -9.32 -15.22 -5.53
C TYR A 219 -7.97 -15.20 -6.29
N GLY A 220 -7.31 -16.35 -6.39
CA GLY A 220 -6.04 -16.50 -7.10
C GLY A 220 -4.80 -16.47 -6.21
N ASN A 221 -4.88 -15.88 -5.02
CA ASN A 221 -3.82 -15.90 -4.02
C ASN A 221 -3.59 -17.33 -3.54
N LEU A 222 -2.35 -17.83 -3.58
CA LEU A 222 -2.04 -19.22 -3.19
C LEU A 222 -2.24 -19.47 -1.69
N ARG A 223 -2.04 -18.43 -0.88
CA ARG A 223 -2.04 -18.45 0.58
C ARG A 223 -2.88 -17.31 1.14
N GLY A 224 -3.34 -17.47 2.38
CA GLY A 224 -4.03 -16.41 3.12
C GLY A 224 -3.05 -15.53 3.90
N MET A 225 -3.55 -14.41 4.43
CA MET A 225 -2.74 -13.42 5.12
C MET A 225 -2.12 -13.95 6.42
N PHE A 226 -2.76 -14.92 7.09
CA PHE A 226 -2.15 -15.60 8.24
C PHE A 226 -0.79 -16.21 7.91
N TYR A 227 -0.62 -16.77 6.71
CA TYR A 227 0.67 -17.21 6.21
C TYR A 227 1.48 -16.04 5.64
N GLN A 228 0.88 -15.27 4.73
CA GLN A 228 1.58 -14.29 3.91
C GLN A 228 2.23 -13.17 4.73
N TRP A 229 1.68 -12.83 5.90
CA TRP A 229 2.24 -11.80 6.77
C TRP A 229 3.66 -12.15 7.30
N TYR A 230 4.13 -13.39 7.19
CA TYR A 230 5.51 -13.76 7.55
C TYR A 230 6.49 -13.72 6.38
N TYR A 231 6.06 -13.34 5.17
CA TYR A 231 6.88 -13.40 3.95
C TYR A 231 7.16 -12.02 3.37
N ALA A 232 8.31 -11.90 2.71
CA ALA A 232 8.79 -10.66 2.09
C ALA A 232 8.08 -10.38 0.76
N SER A 233 7.81 -11.44 -0.02
CA SER A 233 7.19 -11.32 -1.33
C SER A 233 5.72 -10.91 -1.22
N ASP A 234 5.21 -10.35 -2.30
CA ASP A 234 3.77 -10.27 -2.53
C ASP A 234 3.20 -11.61 -3.04
N VAL A 235 1.92 -11.59 -3.41
CA VAL A 235 1.13 -12.75 -3.88
C VAL A 235 0.66 -12.62 -5.33
N SER A 236 1.16 -11.63 -6.07
CA SER A 236 0.82 -11.45 -7.48
C SER A 236 1.24 -12.65 -8.33
N GLY A 237 0.68 -12.77 -9.54
CA GLY A 237 1.10 -13.78 -10.52
C GLY A 237 2.61 -13.73 -10.79
N ARG A 238 3.19 -12.54 -10.83
CA ARG A 238 4.64 -12.34 -10.97
C ARG A 238 5.42 -12.92 -9.79
N ALA A 239 4.97 -12.70 -8.55
CA ALA A 239 5.63 -13.28 -7.39
C ALA A 239 5.52 -14.81 -7.40
N ILE A 240 4.37 -15.36 -7.81
CA ILE A 240 4.18 -16.80 -8.00
C ILE A 240 5.16 -17.36 -9.04
N ASP A 241 5.35 -16.67 -10.17
CA ASP A 241 6.30 -17.10 -11.20
C ASP A 241 7.76 -17.08 -10.72
N ILE A 242 8.12 -16.15 -9.83
CA ILE A 242 9.48 -16.01 -9.30
C ILE A 242 9.76 -17.00 -8.17
N TYR A 243 8.80 -17.21 -7.26
CA TYR A 243 9.00 -17.89 -5.97
C TYR A 243 8.26 -19.22 -5.85
N GLY A 244 7.18 -19.41 -6.60
CA GLY A 244 6.25 -20.52 -6.44
C GLY A 244 5.79 -20.63 -4.97
N ASP A 245 5.92 -21.84 -4.42
CA ASP A 245 5.56 -22.14 -3.03
C ASP A 245 6.69 -21.87 -2.01
N ASN A 246 7.84 -21.32 -2.45
CA ASN A 246 9.00 -21.06 -1.59
C ASN A 246 9.39 -19.56 -1.54
N PRO A 247 8.48 -18.65 -1.16
CA PRO A 247 8.83 -17.25 -0.95
C PRO A 247 9.80 -17.06 0.23
N GLU A 248 10.59 -15.97 0.18
CA GLU A 248 11.51 -15.59 1.26
C GLU A 248 10.73 -15.14 2.50
N LEU A 249 11.13 -15.65 3.68
CA LEU A 249 10.63 -15.18 4.96
C LEU A 249 11.02 -13.71 5.18
N TRP A 250 10.10 -12.93 5.73
CA TRP A 250 10.38 -11.56 6.11
C TRP A 250 11.19 -11.52 7.41
N ASP A 251 12.34 -10.86 7.34
CA ASP A 251 13.12 -10.51 8.52
C ASP A 251 12.58 -9.22 9.13
N PHE A 252 11.81 -9.36 10.21
CA PHE A 252 11.18 -8.25 10.92
C PHE A 252 12.18 -7.24 11.51
N SER A 253 13.47 -7.59 11.63
CA SER A 253 14.50 -6.64 12.08
C SER A 253 14.90 -5.61 11.02
N LYS A 254 14.50 -5.81 9.75
CA LYS A 254 14.78 -4.88 8.64
C LYS A 254 14.00 -3.56 8.72
N GLN A 255 12.99 -3.48 9.59
CA GLN A 255 12.24 -2.24 9.86
C GLN A 255 12.10 -2.03 11.37
N PRO A 256 11.89 -0.78 11.83
CA PRO A 256 11.51 -0.55 13.22
C PRO A 256 10.26 -1.35 13.59
N ALA A 257 10.19 -1.83 14.83
CA ALA A 257 9.00 -2.49 15.34
C ALA A 257 7.79 -1.56 15.24
N ALA A 258 6.64 -2.09 14.84
CA ALA A 258 5.43 -1.31 14.75
C ALA A 258 4.96 -0.90 16.15
N ASP A 259 4.67 0.40 16.35
CA ASP A 259 4.00 0.87 17.56
C ASP A 259 2.50 0.63 17.48
N ILE A 260 1.95 0.70 16.26
CA ILE A 260 0.54 0.42 15.96
C ILE A 260 0.47 -0.57 14.80
N VAL A 261 -0.33 -1.61 14.94
CA VAL A 261 -0.71 -2.50 13.83
C VAL A 261 -2.20 -2.36 13.58
N LEU A 262 -2.58 -2.00 12.36
CA LEU A 262 -3.97 -1.94 11.94
C LEU A 262 -4.30 -3.19 11.12
N ILE A 263 -5.34 -3.93 11.51
CA ILE A 263 -5.79 -5.11 10.78
C ILE A 263 -7.18 -4.84 10.18
N ASN A 264 -7.26 -4.92 8.85
CA ASN A 264 -8.50 -4.85 8.08
C ASN A 264 -8.58 -6.04 7.13
N LEU A 265 -9.09 -7.15 7.66
CA LEU A 265 -9.20 -8.43 6.98
C LEU A 265 -10.51 -9.11 7.35
N GLY A 266 -11.06 -9.87 6.41
CA GLY A 266 -12.23 -10.72 6.62
C GLY A 266 -13.33 -10.55 5.59
N THR A 267 -13.28 -9.50 4.76
CA THR A 267 -14.22 -9.29 3.64
C THR A 267 -14.20 -10.47 2.67
N ASN A 268 -13.01 -10.93 2.29
CA ASN A 268 -12.90 -12.09 1.38
C ASN A 268 -13.31 -13.41 2.05
N ASP A 269 -13.02 -13.57 3.34
CA ASP A 269 -13.42 -14.75 4.11
C ASP A 269 -14.95 -14.85 4.26
N ALA A 270 -15.63 -13.71 4.43
CA ALA A 270 -17.08 -13.62 4.56
C ALA A 270 -17.81 -13.93 3.25
N ASN A 271 -17.12 -13.81 2.11
CA ASN A 271 -17.68 -14.18 0.83
C ASN A 271 -17.83 -15.71 0.72
N SER A 272 -19.07 -16.17 0.54
CA SER A 272 -19.42 -17.60 0.48
C SER A 272 -18.68 -18.38 -0.61
N VAL A 273 -18.20 -17.71 -1.67
CA VAL A 273 -17.40 -18.34 -2.73
C VAL A 273 -16.10 -18.95 -2.19
N ASN A 274 -15.52 -18.33 -1.15
CA ASN A 274 -14.28 -18.84 -0.55
C ASN A 274 -14.54 -19.94 0.48
N ASN A 275 -15.78 -20.19 0.91
CA ASN A 275 -16.13 -21.27 1.84
C ASN A 275 -15.23 -21.31 3.08
N VAL A 276 -15.06 -20.16 3.76
CA VAL A 276 -14.38 -20.06 5.06
C VAL A 276 -15.44 -20.16 6.16
N THR A 277 -15.27 -21.11 7.08
CA THR A 277 -16.15 -21.22 8.24
C THR A 277 -15.86 -20.12 9.24
N THR A 278 -16.90 -19.60 9.91
CA THR A 278 -16.77 -18.62 11.00
C THR A 278 -15.74 -19.04 12.06
N SER A 279 -15.75 -20.30 12.51
CA SER A 279 -14.80 -20.81 13.51
C SER A 279 -13.36 -20.82 13.00
N GLY A 280 -13.16 -21.22 11.75
CA GLY A 280 -11.85 -21.16 11.08
C GLY A 280 -11.32 -19.73 10.98
N TYR A 281 -12.16 -18.79 10.57
CA TYR A 281 -11.83 -17.36 10.52
C TYR A 281 -11.42 -16.83 11.90
N VAL A 282 -12.25 -17.03 12.93
CA VAL A 282 -11.96 -16.58 14.30
C VAL A 282 -10.66 -17.19 14.82
N SER A 283 -10.43 -18.48 14.59
CA SER A 283 -9.22 -19.17 15.03
C SER A 283 -7.95 -18.59 14.39
N GLN A 284 -7.93 -18.36 13.08
CA GLN A 284 -6.74 -17.82 12.41
C GLN A 284 -6.57 -16.32 12.65
N TYR A 285 -7.64 -15.55 12.84
CA TYR A 285 -7.52 -14.13 13.20
C TYR A 285 -6.87 -14.03 14.59
N THR A 286 -7.34 -14.84 15.55
CA THR A 286 -6.72 -14.93 16.88
C THR A 286 -5.23 -15.23 16.75
N LYS A 287 -4.85 -16.28 16.01
CA LYS A 287 -3.43 -16.63 15.80
C LYS A 287 -2.61 -15.55 15.09
N LEU A 288 -3.20 -14.81 14.15
CA LEU A 288 -2.53 -13.66 13.52
C LEU A 288 -2.20 -12.59 14.56
N ILE A 289 -3.15 -12.24 15.45
CA ILE A 289 -2.93 -11.27 16.52
C ILE A 289 -1.88 -11.77 17.53
N GLU A 290 -1.95 -13.05 17.93
CA GLU A 290 -0.95 -13.68 18.80
C GLU A 290 0.46 -13.65 18.17
N GLY A 291 0.55 -13.85 16.86
CA GLY A 291 1.79 -13.77 16.10
C GLY A 291 2.33 -12.35 15.98
N VAL A 292 1.45 -11.38 15.70
CA VAL A 292 1.79 -9.95 15.71
C VAL A 292 2.31 -9.53 17.08
N HIS A 293 1.66 -9.95 18.16
CA HIS A 293 2.08 -9.65 19.53
C HIS A 293 3.39 -10.36 19.91
N THR A 294 3.69 -11.51 19.31
CA THR A 294 4.99 -12.19 19.48
C THR A 294 6.11 -11.38 18.83
N VAL A 295 5.89 -10.88 17.61
CA VAL A 295 6.89 -10.13 16.85
C VAL A 295 7.05 -8.70 17.36
N TYR A 296 5.94 -8.04 17.70
CA TYR A 296 5.90 -6.66 18.21
C TYR A 296 5.21 -6.63 19.60
N PRO A 297 5.91 -7.04 20.67
CA PRO A 297 5.31 -7.20 22.00
C PRO A 297 4.78 -5.90 22.64
N ASN A 298 5.17 -4.74 22.09
CA ASN A 298 4.72 -3.43 22.58
C ASN A 298 3.67 -2.77 21.68
N ALA A 299 3.31 -3.39 20.56
CA ALA A 299 2.38 -2.79 19.61
C ALA A 299 0.96 -2.69 20.16
N GLN A 300 0.30 -1.57 19.90
CA GLN A 300 -1.15 -1.48 19.98
C GLN A 300 -1.75 -2.03 18.68
N ILE A 301 -2.70 -2.94 18.78
CA ILE A 301 -3.35 -3.55 17.61
C ILE A 301 -4.75 -2.97 17.49
N ILE A 302 -5.07 -2.39 16.34
CA ILE A 302 -6.40 -1.87 16.02
C ILE A 302 -7.08 -2.86 15.09
N LEU A 303 -8.21 -3.42 15.52
CA LEU A 303 -9.09 -4.22 14.69
C LEU A 303 -10.12 -3.29 14.06
N LEU A 304 -10.09 -3.22 12.73
CA LEU A 304 -11.02 -2.41 11.97
C LEU A 304 -12.29 -3.23 11.72
N SER A 305 -13.46 -2.67 12.02
CA SER A 305 -14.71 -3.34 11.66
C SER A 305 -14.92 -3.32 10.15
N LEU A 306 -15.36 -4.44 9.58
CA LEU A 306 -15.50 -4.61 8.13
C LEU A 306 -16.58 -3.71 7.55
N TRP A 307 -16.36 -3.33 6.29
CA TRP A 307 -17.37 -2.81 5.39
C TRP A 307 -17.26 -3.54 4.06
N GLU A 308 -18.39 -4.00 3.52
CA GLU A 308 -18.41 -4.64 2.20
C GLU A 308 -19.10 -3.72 1.18
N GLY A 309 -20.43 -3.73 1.15
CA GLY A 309 -21.21 -2.96 0.20
C GLY A 309 -22.54 -2.50 0.77
N PHE A 310 -23.26 -1.71 -0.01
CA PHE A 310 -24.60 -1.25 0.32
C PHE A 310 -25.60 -1.83 -0.68
N GLY A 311 -26.68 -2.42 -0.16
CA GLY A 311 -27.81 -2.92 -0.94
C GLY A 311 -29.04 -2.05 -0.73
N ALA A 312 -29.85 -1.87 -1.77
CA ALA A 312 -31.15 -1.23 -1.61
C ALA A 312 -32.08 -2.14 -0.79
N VAL A 313 -32.64 -1.60 0.29
CA VAL A 313 -33.62 -2.25 1.16
C VAL A 313 -34.82 -1.34 1.29
N GLY A 314 -35.93 -1.71 0.64
CA GLY A 314 -37.11 -0.85 0.56
C GLY A 314 -36.80 0.47 -0.15
N ASN A 315 -36.94 1.58 0.57
CA ASN A 315 -36.66 2.95 0.09
C ASN A 315 -35.37 3.54 0.70
N THR A 316 -34.48 2.70 1.25
CA THR A 316 -33.17 3.10 1.79
C THR A 316 -32.06 2.16 1.30
N TYR A 317 -30.83 2.42 1.73
CA TYR A 317 -29.70 1.52 1.57
C TYR A 317 -29.26 1.00 2.94
N GLU A 318 -28.93 -0.29 2.99
CA GLU A 318 -28.33 -0.92 4.17
C GLU A 318 -26.97 -1.50 3.83
N GLN A 319 -26.05 -1.43 4.78
CA GLN A 319 -24.73 -2.03 4.66
C GLN A 319 -24.83 -3.56 4.83
N ALA A 320 -24.16 -4.30 3.95
CA ALA A 320 -23.99 -5.74 4.10
C ALA A 320 -23.22 -6.07 5.39
N LYS A 321 -23.66 -7.13 6.07
CA LYS A 321 -23.05 -7.61 7.30
C LYS A 321 -22.04 -8.70 6.98
N ALA A 322 -20.79 -8.50 7.39
CA ALA A 322 -19.72 -9.48 7.35
C ALA A 322 -19.43 -10.01 8.78
N PHE A 323 -18.19 -10.39 9.07
CA PHE A 323 -17.72 -10.87 10.37
C PHE A 323 -17.62 -9.79 11.48
N VAL A 324 -18.50 -8.78 11.47
CA VAL A 324 -18.47 -7.67 12.44
C VAL A 324 -18.63 -8.17 13.89
N PRO A 325 -19.62 -9.03 14.22
CA PRO A 325 -19.74 -9.58 15.59
C PRO A 325 -18.52 -10.41 15.99
N GLU A 326 -17.95 -11.19 15.08
CA GLU A 326 -16.80 -12.04 15.34
C GLU A 326 -15.54 -11.22 15.63
N ILE A 327 -15.27 -10.17 14.86
CA ILE A 327 -14.14 -9.26 15.10
C ILE A 327 -14.29 -8.56 16.45
N TYR A 328 -15.51 -8.15 16.81
CA TYR A 328 -15.77 -7.57 18.12
C TYR A 328 -15.54 -8.58 19.25
N GLY A 329 -15.99 -9.83 19.08
CA GLY A 329 -15.73 -10.91 20.05
C GLY A 329 -14.24 -11.24 20.19
N ILE A 330 -13.47 -11.16 19.11
CA ILE A 330 -12.00 -11.29 19.15
C ILE A 330 -11.39 -10.15 19.97
N TYR A 331 -11.81 -8.91 19.73
CA TYR A 331 -11.40 -7.76 20.55
C TYR A 331 -11.71 -7.98 22.05
N GLU A 332 -12.91 -8.48 22.38
CA GLU A 332 -13.27 -8.78 23.76
C GLU A 332 -12.40 -9.89 24.36
N TYR A 333 -12.11 -10.94 23.58
CA TYR A 333 -11.22 -12.03 24.01
C TYR A 333 -9.82 -11.53 24.40
N PHE A 334 -9.18 -10.72 23.55
CA PHE A 334 -7.84 -10.18 23.82
C PHE A 334 -7.82 -9.16 24.98
N ASN A 335 -8.98 -8.64 25.39
CA ASN A 335 -9.13 -7.75 26.55
C ASN A 335 -9.74 -8.45 27.77
N SER A 336 -10.00 -9.76 27.68
CA SER A 336 -10.49 -10.56 28.80
C SER A 336 -9.44 -10.68 29.89
N LYS A 337 -9.87 -10.86 31.13
CA LYS A 337 -8.94 -11.05 32.24
C LYS A 337 -8.10 -12.31 32.03
N GLU A 338 -8.73 -13.35 31.50
CA GLU A 338 -8.14 -14.65 31.23
C GLU A 338 -6.96 -14.54 30.26
N TYR A 339 -7.15 -13.82 29.13
CA TYR A 339 -6.06 -13.61 28.17
C TYR A 339 -4.98 -12.69 28.74
N LEU A 340 -5.35 -11.59 29.40
CA LEU A 340 -4.38 -10.62 29.90
C LEU A 340 -3.49 -11.19 31.02
N ASP A 341 -4.01 -12.05 31.87
CA ASP A 341 -3.25 -12.72 32.93
C ASP A 341 -2.29 -13.79 32.37
N GLN A 342 -2.70 -14.51 31.32
CA GLN A 342 -1.93 -15.61 30.71
C GLN A 342 -1.98 -15.52 29.17
N PRO A 343 -1.27 -14.56 28.56
CA PRO A 343 -1.34 -14.33 27.13
C PRO A 343 -0.87 -15.55 26.35
N VAL A 344 -1.66 -15.99 25.37
CA VAL A 344 -1.22 -16.99 24.39
C VAL A 344 -0.55 -16.27 23.24
N LEU A 345 0.61 -16.77 22.83
CA LEU A 345 1.44 -16.24 21.75
C LEU A 345 1.61 -17.31 20.67
N TYR A 346 1.86 -16.90 19.42
CA TYR A 346 2.04 -17.81 18.28
C TYR A 346 3.44 -17.62 17.69
N ASP A 347 4.19 -18.72 17.61
CA ASP A 347 5.47 -18.79 16.93
C ASP A 347 5.29 -19.42 15.54
N HIS A 348 5.58 -18.64 14.50
CA HIS A 348 5.51 -19.08 13.11
C HIS A 348 6.55 -20.15 12.78
N ALA A 349 7.76 -20.05 13.34
CA ALA A 349 8.88 -20.94 13.02
C ALA A 349 8.60 -22.38 13.50
N THR A 350 7.98 -22.53 14.67
CA THR A 350 7.57 -23.84 15.20
C THR A 350 6.13 -24.21 14.85
N ASN A 351 5.37 -23.26 14.28
CA ASN A 351 3.95 -23.37 13.99
C ASN A 351 3.13 -23.82 15.21
N SER A 352 3.42 -23.25 16.37
CA SER A 352 2.79 -23.62 17.65
C SER A 352 2.46 -22.40 18.49
N THR A 353 1.46 -22.54 19.37
CA THR A 353 1.19 -21.53 20.40
C THR A 353 1.84 -21.89 21.73
N TYR A 354 2.12 -20.88 22.54
CA TYR A 354 2.65 -21.03 23.91
C TYR A 354 2.09 -19.94 24.82
N ILE A 355 2.12 -20.18 26.13
CA ILE A 355 1.68 -19.18 27.13
C ILE A 355 2.88 -18.31 27.50
N SER A 356 2.71 -17.00 27.43
CA SER A 356 3.70 -16.01 27.88
C SER A 356 4.01 -16.19 29.36
N GLU A 357 5.28 -16.04 29.74
CA GLU A 357 5.73 -16.06 31.14
C GLU A 357 5.21 -14.86 31.95
N HIS A 358 4.71 -13.84 31.26
CA HIS A 358 4.28 -12.58 31.85
C HIS A 358 2.88 -12.19 31.39
N PRO A 359 2.07 -11.60 32.28
CA PRO A 359 0.81 -10.98 31.89
C PRO A 359 1.06 -9.81 30.94
N THR A 360 0.06 -9.46 30.14
CA THR A 360 0.11 -8.27 29.26
C THR A 360 -0.92 -7.24 29.67
N LYS A 361 -0.68 -5.98 29.29
CA LYS A 361 -1.67 -4.91 29.41
C LYS A 361 -2.63 -4.98 28.21
N PRO A 362 -3.84 -4.41 28.32
CA PRO A 362 -4.70 -4.21 27.15
C PRO A 362 -3.93 -3.59 25.98
N PHE A 363 -3.93 -4.28 24.84
CA PHE A 363 -3.18 -3.88 23.64
C PHE A 363 -4.02 -3.96 22.37
N VAL A 364 -5.18 -4.63 22.40
CA VAL A 364 -6.10 -4.72 21.26
C VAL A 364 -7.23 -3.71 21.43
N SER A 365 -7.43 -2.87 20.42
CA SER A 365 -8.49 -1.87 20.33
C SER A 365 -9.40 -2.16 19.15
N TYR A 366 -10.68 -1.83 19.25
CA TYR A 366 -11.63 -1.94 18.15
C TYR A 366 -11.96 -0.55 17.61
N PHE A 367 -11.88 -0.39 16.28
CA PHE A 367 -12.33 0.80 15.59
C PHE A 367 -13.59 0.48 14.80
N ASN A 368 -14.71 1.00 15.29
CA ASN A 368 -16.02 0.83 14.69
C ASN A 368 -16.21 1.81 13.52
N THR A 369 -16.38 1.29 12.32
CA THR A 369 -16.64 2.02 11.08
C THR A 369 -18.14 2.22 10.81
N THR A 370 -19.02 1.75 11.69
CA THR A 370 -20.47 1.95 11.55
C THR A 370 -20.80 3.44 11.42
N GLY A 371 -21.50 3.80 10.35
CA GLY A 371 -21.92 5.19 10.08
C GLY A 371 -20.83 6.08 9.48
N LEU A 372 -19.60 5.58 9.31
CA LEU A 372 -18.51 6.30 8.65
C LEU A 372 -18.72 6.38 7.12
N MET A 373 -18.96 5.22 6.52
CA MET A 373 -19.09 5.03 5.08
C MET A 373 -20.57 4.99 4.71
N GLN A 374 -20.94 5.65 3.62
CA GLN A 374 -22.28 5.63 3.04
C GLN A 374 -22.28 4.94 1.68
N HIS A 375 -23.48 4.69 1.13
CA HIS A 375 -23.65 3.96 -0.13
C HIS A 375 -22.79 4.50 -1.29
N ASN A 376 -22.60 5.83 -1.37
CA ASN A 376 -21.81 6.48 -2.43
C ASN A 376 -20.32 6.60 -2.10
N ASP A 377 -19.90 6.21 -0.89
CA ASP A 377 -18.49 6.08 -0.53
C ASP A 377 -17.92 4.73 -0.95
N ILE A 378 -18.77 3.81 -1.44
CA ILE A 378 -18.38 2.48 -1.93
C ILE A 378 -18.85 2.33 -3.39
N GLY A 379 -17.90 2.31 -4.31
CA GLY A 379 -18.08 2.02 -5.73
C GLY A 379 -16.84 2.45 -6.54
N PRO A 380 -16.58 1.84 -7.71
CA PRO A 380 -17.27 0.68 -8.28
C PRO A 380 -16.86 -0.64 -7.60
N GLN A 381 -17.59 -1.73 -7.89
CA GLN A 381 -17.26 -3.10 -7.46
C GLN A 381 -17.15 -3.33 -5.93
N TYR A 382 -17.97 -2.65 -5.14
CA TYR A 382 -17.97 -2.77 -3.67
C TYR A 382 -16.63 -2.39 -3.00
N HIS A 383 -15.85 -1.49 -3.62
CA HIS A 383 -14.63 -0.93 -3.03
C HIS A 383 -14.81 0.55 -2.69
N PRO A 384 -14.07 1.11 -1.71
CA PRO A 384 -14.15 2.53 -1.41
C PRO A 384 -13.84 3.39 -2.63
N THR A 385 -14.60 4.46 -2.82
CA THR A 385 -14.17 5.57 -3.67
C THR A 385 -12.99 6.28 -3.01
N ASP A 386 -12.32 7.19 -3.72
CA ASP A 386 -11.28 8.04 -3.13
C ASP A 386 -11.81 8.82 -1.91
N VAL A 387 -13.07 9.29 -1.98
CA VAL A 387 -13.74 9.95 -0.84
C VAL A 387 -13.92 8.98 0.33
N GLY A 388 -14.33 7.74 0.05
CA GLY A 388 -14.41 6.68 1.05
C GLY A 388 -13.07 6.42 1.74
N HIS A 389 -11.99 6.32 0.97
CA HIS A 389 -10.63 6.19 1.50
C HIS A 389 -10.22 7.38 2.39
N VAL A 390 -10.50 8.61 1.97
CA VAL A 390 -10.23 9.83 2.74
C VAL A 390 -11.01 9.84 4.06
N LYS A 391 -12.28 9.43 4.05
CA LYS A 391 -13.10 9.32 5.27
C LYS A 391 -12.51 8.34 6.26
N VAL A 392 -12.15 7.14 5.82
CA VAL A 392 -11.51 6.12 6.68
C VAL A 392 -10.18 6.61 7.24
N ALA A 393 -9.29 7.14 6.40
CA ALA A 393 -8.00 7.65 6.84
C ALA A 393 -8.13 8.77 7.87
N SER A 394 -8.97 9.78 7.60
CA SER A 394 -9.15 10.93 8.50
C SER A 394 -9.69 10.53 9.87
N HIS A 395 -10.66 9.61 9.94
CA HIS A 395 -11.21 9.16 11.22
C HIS A 395 -10.23 8.26 11.97
N LEU A 396 -9.43 7.44 11.28
CA LEU A 396 -8.36 6.67 11.91
C LEU A 396 -7.25 7.57 12.47
N ILE A 397 -6.86 8.61 11.75
CA ILE A 397 -5.90 9.62 12.23
C ILE A 397 -6.41 10.27 13.52
N GLN A 398 -7.68 10.69 13.56
CA GLN A 398 -8.27 11.27 14.77
C GLN A 398 -8.39 10.24 15.90
N TYR A 399 -8.77 9.01 15.59
CA TYR A 399 -8.85 7.95 16.58
C TYR A 399 -7.49 7.69 17.22
N ILE A 400 -6.43 7.55 16.42
CA ILE A 400 -5.06 7.31 16.92
C ILE A 400 -4.59 8.48 17.78
N LYS A 401 -4.84 9.71 17.34
CA LYS A 401 -4.56 10.91 18.14
C LYS A 401 -5.25 10.88 19.51
N ILE A 402 -6.56 10.61 19.53
CA ILE A 402 -7.36 10.65 20.76
C ILE A 402 -7.05 9.47 21.68
N LYS A 403 -6.93 8.27 21.11
CA LYS A 403 -6.76 7.01 21.84
C LYS A 403 -5.34 6.82 22.36
N PHE A 404 -4.34 7.19 21.56
CA PHE A 404 -2.92 6.91 21.86
C PHE A 404 -2.09 8.18 22.05
N GLY A 405 -2.68 9.37 21.95
CA GLY A 405 -1.97 10.64 22.19
C GLY A 405 -0.98 11.03 21.09
N TRP A 406 -1.10 10.45 19.89
CA TRP A 406 -0.21 10.78 18.78
C TRP A 406 -0.51 12.18 18.24
N ILE A 407 0.40 13.11 18.50
CA ILE A 407 0.37 14.46 17.92
C ILE A 407 0.50 14.36 16.40
N LEU A 408 -0.30 15.14 15.66
CA LEU A 408 -0.24 15.16 14.20
C LEU A 408 0.92 16.06 13.73
N TYR A 409 1.79 15.52 12.88
CA TYR A 409 2.96 16.23 12.35
C TYR A 409 2.86 16.56 10.87
N ALA A 410 1.86 16.05 10.15
CA ALA A 410 1.64 16.42 8.75
C ALA A 410 1.12 17.86 8.66
N THR A 411 1.96 18.78 8.18
CA THR A 411 1.64 20.23 8.13
C THR A 411 1.97 20.89 6.79
N GLY A 412 2.27 20.13 5.74
CA GLY A 412 2.72 20.71 4.48
C GLY A 412 2.74 19.73 3.31
N PRO A 413 3.49 18.61 3.40
CA PRO A 413 3.62 17.69 2.27
C PRO A 413 2.28 17.18 1.75
N GLU A 414 2.18 16.99 0.44
CA GLU A 414 0.99 16.39 -0.16
C GLU A 414 0.76 14.99 0.43
N VAL A 415 -0.48 14.73 0.87
CA VAL A 415 -0.87 13.39 1.31
C VAL A 415 -1.69 12.76 0.20
N GLN A 416 -2.94 13.18 0.01
CA GLN A 416 -3.85 12.61 -0.98
C GLN A 416 -3.79 13.38 -2.30
N HIS A 417 -3.15 12.79 -3.31
CA HIS A 417 -3.04 13.37 -4.64
C HIS A 417 -4.39 13.42 -5.37
N ASP A 418 -4.56 14.37 -6.29
CA ASP A 418 -5.79 14.55 -7.08
C ASP A 418 -7.04 14.56 -6.20
N THR A 419 -7.01 15.25 -5.05
CA THR A 419 -8.18 15.51 -4.20
C THR A 419 -8.65 16.97 -4.27
N LEU A 420 -8.05 17.73 -5.17
CA LEU A 420 -8.23 19.15 -5.43
C LEU A 420 -9.50 19.44 -6.26
N TYR A 421 -10.64 18.99 -5.75
CA TYR A 421 -11.96 19.24 -6.35
C TYR A 421 -12.72 20.31 -5.54
N TRP A 422 -12.92 21.49 -6.12
CA TRP A 422 -13.78 22.54 -5.55
C TRP A 422 -14.54 23.27 -6.67
N ASN A 423 -15.69 23.86 -6.33
CA ASN A 423 -16.40 24.77 -7.21
C ASN A 423 -16.04 26.21 -6.80
N ASP A 424 -15.26 26.91 -7.61
CA ASP A 424 -14.90 28.32 -7.42
C ASP A 424 -15.82 29.29 -8.18
N MET A 425 -16.80 28.77 -8.92
CA MET A 425 -17.81 29.58 -9.59
C MET A 425 -18.82 30.07 -8.55
N ALA A 426 -18.51 31.21 -7.94
CA ALA A 426 -19.35 31.86 -6.92
C ALA A 426 -20.80 32.15 -7.38
N ASN A 427 -21.05 32.11 -8.69
CA ASN A 427 -22.36 32.36 -9.31
C ASN A 427 -22.98 31.10 -9.95
N TYR A 428 -22.51 29.89 -9.61
CA TYR A 428 -23.09 28.63 -10.09
C TYR A 428 -24.53 28.41 -9.60
#